data_AF-A0A7W6E5U7-F1
#
_entry.id   AF-A0A7W6E5U7-F1
#
_cell.length_a   1.000
_cell.length_b   1.000
_cell.length_c   1.000
_cell.angle_alpha   90.00
_cell.angle_beta   90.00
_cell.angle_gamma   90.00
#
_symmetry.space_group_name_H-M   'P 1'
#
loop_
_entity.id
_entity.type
_entity.pdbx_description
1 polymer ?
#
loop_
_entity_poly.entity_id
_entity_poly.type
_entity_poly.pdbx_seq_one_letter_code
_entity_poly.pdbx_strand_id
1 'polypeptide(L)'
;MSTLETIRQVIGAAPEQLTALCLSGAAGAYVRAVFAPQASWRRRMSEGFAGALSAIFLGGLVGHLIHSLTDAGTWAFLAAGFVMGEGGIAAVRGVRKLILKEQPK
;
A
#
# COMPACT_ATOMS: atom_id res chain seq x y z
N MET A 1 -1.96 25.62 -17.26
CA MET A 1 -1.29 24.81 -16.21
C MET A 1 -1.05 23.42 -16.75
N SER A 2 0.20 22.98 -16.76
CA SER A 2 0.56 21.63 -17.19
C SER A 2 0.17 20.62 -16.11
N THR A 3 -0.25 19.42 -16.50
CA THR A 3 -0.52 18.30 -15.56
C THR A 3 0.66 18.00 -14.63
N LEU A 4 1.89 18.18 -15.12
CA LEU A 4 3.12 18.04 -14.32
C LEU A 4 3.24 19.11 -13.22
N GLU A 5 2.77 20.33 -13.47
CA GLU A 5 2.80 21.41 -12.48
C GLU A 5 1.78 21.16 -11.38
N THR A 6 0.58 20.69 -11.73
CA THR A 6 -0.45 20.33 -10.76
C THR A 6 0.02 19.18 -9.86
N ILE A 7 0.66 18.14 -10.42
CA ILE A 7 1.23 17.04 -9.64
C ILE A 7 2.33 17.54 -8.71
N ARG A 8 3.24 18.40 -9.19
CA ARG A 8 4.29 18.99 -8.35
C ARG A 8 3.73 19.85 -7.24
N GLN A 9 2.69 20.63 -7.50
CA GLN A 9 2.06 21.49 -6.51
C GLN A 9 1.33 20.67 -5.44
N VAL A 10 0.64 19.60 -5.84
CA VAL A 10 -0.05 18.70 -4.91
C VAL A 10 0.94 17.90 -4.06
N ILE A 11 2.00 17.36 -4.67
CA ILE A 11 3.04 16.61 -3.94
C ILE A 11 3.85 17.54 -3.03
N GLY A 12 4.20 18.74 -3.49
CA GLY A 12 4.95 19.72 -2.70
C GLY A 12 4.16 20.31 -1.52
N ALA A 13 2.83 20.24 -1.55
CA ALA A 13 1.96 20.63 -0.45
C ALA A 13 1.60 19.47 0.49
N ALA A 14 1.92 18.22 0.12
CA ALA A 14 1.60 17.05 0.92
C ALA A 14 2.64 16.83 2.03
N PRO A 15 2.22 16.39 3.23
CA PRO A 15 3.16 15.97 4.28
C PRO A 15 4.11 14.88 3.78
N GLU A 16 5.38 14.94 4.19
CA GLU A 16 6.40 13.95 3.77
C GLU A 16 5.98 12.51 4.07
N GLN A 17 5.27 12.29 5.19
CA GLN A 17 4.76 10.97 5.58
C GLN A 17 3.75 10.45 4.57
N LEU A 18 2.86 11.31 4.07
CA LEU A 18 1.86 10.96 3.06
C LEU A 18 2.54 10.60 1.73
N THR A 19 3.57 11.36 1.35
CA THR A 19 4.37 11.09 0.15
C THR A 19 5.10 9.75 0.27
N ALA A 20 5.68 9.44 1.44
CA ALA A 20 6.30 8.16 1.72
C ALA A 20 5.32 6.98 1.62
N LEU A 21 4.11 7.14 2.16
CA LEU A 21 3.05 6.13 2.08
C LEU A 21 2.58 5.90 0.64
N CYS A 22 2.39 6.97 -0.14
CA CYS A 22 2.03 6.89 -1.55
C CYS A 22 3.12 6.20 -2.39
N LEU A 23 4.39 6.59 -2.19
CA LEU A 23 5.54 5.97 -2.86
C LEU A 23 5.61 4.49 -2.54
N SER A 24 5.40 4.16 -1.27
CA SER A 24 5.40 2.79 -0.79
C SER A 24 4.25 1.95 -1.35
N GLY A 25 3.05 2.53 -1.47
CA GLY A 25 1.91 1.87 -2.09
C GLY A 25 2.14 1.59 -3.58
N ALA A 26 2.76 2.54 -4.29
CA ALA A 26 3.15 2.35 -5.69
C ALA A 26 4.23 1.27 -5.84
N ALA A 27 5.22 1.23 -4.95
CA ALA A 27 6.26 0.20 -4.93
C ALA A 27 5.66 -1.20 -4.71
N GLY A 28 4.72 -1.36 -3.77
CA GLY A 28 4.01 -2.63 -3.55
C GLY A 28 3.23 -3.07 -4.79
N ALA A 29 2.45 -2.17 -5.39
CA ALA A 29 1.71 -2.46 -6.61
C ALA A 29 2.63 -2.90 -7.78
N TYR A 30 3.80 -2.25 -7.93
CA TYR A 30 4.82 -2.63 -8.92
C TYR A 30 5.40 -4.02 -8.64
N VAL A 31 5.85 -4.27 -7.40
CA VAL A 31 6.40 -5.58 -6.98
C VAL A 31 5.40 -6.69 -7.27
N ARG A 32 4.12 -6.47 -6.96
CA ARG A 32 3.06 -7.45 -7.22
C ARG A 32 2.80 -7.65 -8.71
N ALA A 33 2.86 -6.60 -9.52
CA ALA A 33 2.73 -6.70 -10.97
C ALA A 33 3.86 -7.50 -11.63
N VAL A 34 5.08 -7.41 -11.10
CA VAL A 34 6.28 -8.11 -11.62
C VAL A 34 6.39 -9.54 -11.09
N PHE A 35 6.27 -9.73 -9.77
CA PHE A 35 6.59 -11.00 -9.11
C PHE A 35 5.39 -11.93 -8.86
N ALA A 36 4.16 -11.41 -8.85
CA ALA A 36 2.94 -12.21 -8.67
C ALA A 36 1.88 -11.94 -9.77
N PRO A 37 2.24 -12.13 -11.06
CA PRO A 37 1.35 -11.81 -12.18
C PRO A 37 0.09 -12.70 -12.20
N GLN A 38 -1.09 -12.11 -11.96
CA GLN A 38 -2.40 -12.77 -12.16
C GLN A 38 -2.75 -12.87 -13.66
N ALA A 39 -3.47 -13.90 -14.10
CA ALA A 39 -3.86 -14.01 -15.53
C ALA A 39 -4.85 -12.91 -15.97
N SER A 40 -5.71 -12.43 -15.07
CA SER A 40 -6.72 -11.42 -15.38
C SER A 40 -6.27 -10.00 -15.04
N TRP A 41 -6.28 -9.12 -16.04
CA TRP A 41 -5.92 -7.71 -15.89
C TRP A 41 -6.80 -6.97 -14.88
N ARG A 42 -8.11 -7.23 -14.89
CA ARG A 42 -9.06 -6.67 -13.92
C ARG A 42 -8.66 -6.96 -12.47
N ARG A 43 -8.21 -8.19 -12.19
CA ARG A 43 -7.82 -8.60 -10.85
C ARG A 43 -6.49 -7.99 -10.43
N ARG A 44 -5.53 -7.84 -11.37
CA ARG A 44 -4.29 -7.10 -11.12
C ARG A 44 -4.56 -5.67 -10.68
N MET A 45 -5.44 -4.98 -11.41
CA MET A 45 -5.78 -3.59 -11.12
C MET A 45 -6.48 -3.45 -9.76
N SER A 46 -7.46 -4.31 -9.46
CA SER A 46 -8.18 -4.23 -8.19
C SER A 46 -7.30 -4.59 -6.99
N GLU A 47 -6.43 -5.59 -7.12
CA GLU A 47 -5.50 -5.97 -6.07
C GLU A 47 -4.38 -4.94 -5.89
N GLY A 48 -3.84 -4.38 -6.98
CA GLY A 48 -2.86 -3.28 -6.90
C GLY A 48 -3.45 -2.05 -6.24
N PHE A 49 -4.67 -1.66 -6.61
CA PHE A 49 -5.37 -0.53 -6.02
C PHE A 49 -5.70 -0.75 -4.54
N ALA A 50 -6.23 -1.92 -4.19
CA ALA A 50 -6.49 -2.27 -2.79
C ALA A 50 -5.20 -2.28 -1.95
N GLY A 51 -4.08 -2.70 -2.54
CA GLY A 51 -2.76 -2.70 -1.88
C GLY A 51 -2.26 -1.29 -1.63
N ALA A 52 -2.38 -0.41 -2.63
CA ALA A 52 -2.02 1.00 -2.48
C ALA A 52 -2.88 1.72 -1.43
N LEU A 53 -4.19 1.45 -1.38
CA LEU A 53 -5.07 2.00 -0.34
C LEU A 53 -4.72 1.47 1.05
N SER A 54 -4.41 0.17 1.15
CA SER A 54 -3.95 -0.47 2.39
C SER A 54 -2.63 0.15 2.88
N ALA A 55 -1.68 0.38 1.96
CA ALA A 55 -0.43 1.05 2.26
C ALA A 55 -0.64 2.45 2.84
N ILE A 56 -1.55 3.24 2.28
CA ILE A 56 -1.81 4.61 2.76
C ILE A 56 -2.49 4.58 4.13
N PHE A 57 -3.58 3.83 4.27
CA PHE A 57 -4.40 3.87 5.48
C PHE A 57 -3.75 3.09 6.65
N LEU A 58 -3.49 1.80 6.45
CA LEU A 58 -2.90 0.95 7.49
C LEU A 58 -1.43 1.29 7.72
N GLY A 59 -0.69 1.61 6.64
CA GLY A 59 0.71 2.05 6.77
C GLY A 59 0.83 3.39 7.47
N GLY A 60 -0.13 4.30 7.32
CA GLY A 60 -0.16 5.54 8.09
C GLY A 60 -0.36 5.30 9.58
N LEU A 61 -1.31 4.42 9.95
CA LEU A 61 -1.57 4.04 11.34
C LEU A 61 -0.37 3.34 11.99
N VAL A 62 0.17 2.31 11.32
CA VAL A 62 1.30 1.54 11.81
C VAL A 62 2.59 2.38 11.82
N GLY A 63 2.80 3.19 10.78
CA GLY A 63 3.94 4.09 10.67
C GLY A 63 3.95 5.13 11.79
N HIS A 64 2.79 5.67 12.15
CA HIS A 64 2.65 6.58 13.28
C HIS A 64 3.01 5.89 14.61
N LEU A 65 2.51 4.68 14.85
CA LEU A 65 2.85 3.90 16.04
C LEU A 65 4.34 3.59 16.13
N ILE A 66 4.97 3.16 15.03
CA ILE A 66 6.41 2.89 14.99
C ILE A 66 7.19 4.17 15.25
N HIS A 67 6.82 5.27 14.60
CA HIS A 67 7.47 6.56 14.81
C HIS A 67 7.40 7.01 16.27
N SER A 68 6.26 6.86 16.94
CA SER A 68 6.10 7.19 18.37
C SER A 68 6.96 6.34 19.31
N LEU A 69 7.34 5.13 18.90
CA LEU A 69 8.13 4.20 19.72
C LEU A 69 9.63 4.26 19.45
N THR A 70 10.03 4.51 18.20
CA THR A 70 11.42 4.39 17.76
C THR A 70 12.02 5.69 17.24
N ASP A 71 11.21 6.76 17.15
CA ASP A 71 11.59 8.06 16.61
C ASP A 71 12.17 8.01 15.18
N ALA A 72 11.79 6.99 14.40
CA ALA A 72 12.38 6.71 13.08
C ALA A 72 11.89 7.63 11.93
N GLY A 73 11.06 8.63 12.25
CA GLY A 73 10.55 9.63 11.30
C GLY A 73 9.88 9.03 10.06
N THR A 74 10.13 9.65 8.90
CA THR A 74 9.52 9.31 7.61
C THR A 74 9.81 7.86 7.15
N TRP A 75 10.92 7.27 7.58
CA TRP A 75 11.26 5.88 7.27
C TRP A 75 10.29 4.87 7.89
N ALA A 76 9.72 5.19 9.07
CA ALA A 76 8.70 4.37 9.70
C ALA A 76 7.45 4.26 8.81
N PHE A 77 7.02 5.37 8.23
CA PHE A 77 5.86 5.43 7.33
C PHE A 77 6.13 4.73 6.00
N LEU A 78 7.33 4.87 5.45
CA LEU A 78 7.72 4.17 4.22
C LEU A 78 7.72 2.65 4.41
N ALA A 79 8.38 2.16 5.46
CA ALA A 79 8.44 0.72 5.75
C ALA A 79 7.06 0.15 6.11
N ALA A 80 6.31 0.85 6.96
CA ALA A 80 4.95 0.45 7.33
C ALA A 80 4.02 0.43 6.13
N GLY A 81 4.08 1.45 5.26
CA GLY A 81 3.34 1.49 4.00
C GLY A 81 3.60 0.25 3.14
N PHE A 82 4.85 -0.20 3.05
CA PHE A 82 5.22 -1.27 2.11
C PHE A 82 4.72 -2.60 2.64
N VAL A 83 5.02 -2.85 3.91
CA VAL A 83 4.59 -4.06 4.61
C VAL A 83 3.08 -4.15 4.66
N MET A 84 2.36 -3.05 4.92
CA MET A 84 0.91 -3.07 4.99
C MET A 84 0.23 -3.11 3.62
N GLY A 85 0.86 -2.57 2.57
CA GLY A 85 0.37 -2.68 1.20
C GLY A 85 0.46 -4.11 0.66
N GLU A 86 1.62 -4.75 0.83
CA GLU A 86 1.82 -6.13 0.39
C GLU A 86 1.19 -7.15 1.34
N GLY A 87 1.46 -6.99 2.64
CA GLY A 87 1.01 -7.86 3.71
C GLY A 87 -0.50 -7.78 3.98
N GLY A 88 -1.12 -6.60 3.84
CA GLY A 88 -2.57 -6.45 4.06
C GLY A 88 -3.40 -7.33 3.12
N ILE A 89 -3.00 -7.43 1.85
CA ILE A 89 -3.67 -8.31 0.88
C ILE A 89 -3.38 -9.78 1.14
N ALA A 90 -2.14 -10.12 1.52
CA ALA A 90 -1.81 -11.49 1.91
C ALA A 90 -2.61 -11.94 3.13
N ALA A 91 -2.78 -11.05 4.12
CA ALA A 91 -3.58 -11.27 5.31
C ALA A 91 -5.06 -11.45 4.97
N VAL A 92 -5.66 -10.57 4.14
CA VAL A 92 -7.06 -10.72 3.71
C VAL A 92 -7.25 -12.04 2.94
N ARG A 93 -6.32 -12.44 2.08
CA ARG A 93 -6.38 -13.73 1.39
C ARG A 93 -6.26 -14.92 2.35
N GLY A 94 -5.37 -14.82 3.34
CA GLY A 94 -5.19 -15.82 4.38
C GLY A 94 -6.44 -15.98 5.23
N VAL A 95 -7.00 -14.87 5.71
CA VAL A 95 -8.26 -14.81 6.47
C VAL A 95 -9.41 -15.35 5.63
N ARG A 96 -9.52 -14.93 4.37
CA ARG A 96 -10.53 -15.47 3.44
C ARG A 96 -10.40 -16.98 3.32
N LYS A 97 -9.19 -17.52 3.16
CA LYS A 97 -8.95 -18.96 3.06
C LYS A 97 -9.21 -19.71 4.37
N LEU A 98 -8.97 -19.07 5.51
CA LEU A 98 -9.20 -19.64 6.84
C LEU A 98 -10.69 -19.67 7.20
N ILE A 99 -11.41 -18.58 6.91
CA ILE A 99 -12.84 -18.41 7.23
C ILE A 99 -13.74 -19.10 6.18
N LEU A 100 -13.38 -19.03 4.89
CA LEU A 100 -14.11 -19.70 3.80
C LEU A 100 -13.54 -21.08 3.45
N LYS A 101 -12.87 -21.75 4.39
CA LYS A 101 -12.83 -23.22 4.35
C LYS A 101 -14.31 -23.66 4.36
N GLU A 102 -14.78 -24.21 3.25
CA GLU A 102 -16.15 -24.66 2.94
C GLU A 102 -17.06 -23.70 2.17
N GLN A 103 -16.81 -23.55 0.86
CA GLN A 103 -17.87 -23.70 -0.14
C GLN A 103 -17.27 -24.31 -1.41
N PRO A 104 -17.36 -25.63 -1.63
CA PRO A 104 -17.21 -26.19 -2.96
C PRO A 104 -18.47 -25.81 -3.77
N LYS A 105 -18.28 -25.08 -4.87
CA LYS A 105 -19.03 -25.18 -6.12
C LYS A 105 -18.36 -24.31 -7.18
#